data_AF-A0A265QCN7-F1
#
_entry.id   AF-A0A265QCN7-F1
#
_cell.length_a   1.000
_cell.length_b   1.000
_cell.length_c   1.000
_cell.angle_alpha   90.00
_cell.angle_beta   90.00
_cell.angle_gamma   90.00
#
_symmetry.space_group_name_H-M   'P 1'
#
loop_
_entity.id
_entity.type
_entity.pdbx_description
1 polymer ?
#
loop_
_entity_poly.entity_id
_entity_poly.type
_entity_poly.pdbx_seq_one_letter_code
_entity_poly.pdbx_strand_id
1 'polypeptide(L)'
;MRRTIMYYPNIEIPDGVWLKTALLYWDEVSSIVPRGMERALYLSSKPIAQLAGEGEYRPFYPDELMDSIYYRDFETECISKIKRHINVGSKRRKGNRIISETMTERKRLSDTYNIHIDKMSDRISEVLLNELRVISLDENWMIFDETLGDIYMSTLAKYSALSDVNFTVIGTDKIKEINRLYPLNYALKKQINSGRTPIINLSLNILPTPAPDVPYEKIIQFKRKYKENLIEFRKKINDFEEQISNSESEYDYKEKIIRFNETIQLEAKETMKMLKGHRINFFYPH
;
A
#
# COMPACT_ATOMS: atom_id res chain seq x y z
N MET A 1 11.77 -12.51 12.20
CA MET A 1 10.75 -11.90 11.34
C MET A 1 10.75 -10.41 11.59
N ARG A 2 10.88 -9.58 10.54
CA ARG A 2 10.85 -8.10 10.64
C ARG A 2 9.46 -7.59 10.29
N ARG A 3 9.11 -6.39 10.74
CA ARG A 3 7.92 -5.67 10.27
C ARG A 3 8.27 -4.83 9.05
N THR A 4 7.65 -5.14 7.92
CA THR A 4 7.91 -4.47 6.65
C THR A 4 6.69 -3.69 6.20
N ILE A 5 6.89 -2.45 5.73
CA ILE A 5 5.85 -1.73 4.99
C ILE A 5 6.18 -1.76 3.50
N MET A 6 5.28 -2.35 2.72
CA MET A 6 5.43 -2.48 1.28
C MET A 6 4.67 -1.36 0.58
N TYR A 7 5.42 -0.47 -0.07
CA TYR A 7 4.88 0.54 -0.95
C TYR A 7 4.30 -0.10 -2.21
N TYR A 8 3.12 0.38 -2.58
CA TYR A 8 2.48 0.08 -3.84
C TYR A 8 1.82 1.37 -4.37
N PRO A 9 1.56 1.48 -5.67
CA PRO A 9 1.71 0.44 -6.68
C PRO A 9 2.97 0.59 -7.57
N ASN A 10 3.75 1.64 -7.38
CA ASN A 10 4.95 1.89 -8.17
C ASN A 10 6.12 0.98 -7.76
N ILE A 11 7.09 0.78 -8.67
CA ILE A 11 8.36 0.09 -8.40
C ILE A 11 9.22 0.95 -7.48
N GLU A 12 9.46 2.20 -7.88
CA GLU A 12 10.17 3.19 -7.06
C GLU A 12 9.22 3.83 -6.04
N ILE A 13 9.69 3.90 -4.80
CA ILE A 13 9.00 4.63 -3.74
C ILE A 13 9.35 6.11 -3.89
N PRO A 14 8.37 7.02 -3.94
CA PRO A 14 8.65 8.45 -4.01
C PRO A 14 9.52 8.91 -2.84
N ASP A 15 10.59 9.65 -3.14
CA ASP A 15 11.36 10.35 -2.13
C ASP A 15 10.48 11.44 -1.49
N GLY A 16 10.32 11.37 -0.18
CA GLY A 16 9.55 12.37 0.55
C GLY A 16 8.99 11.88 1.86
N VAL A 17 7.89 12.52 2.26
CA VAL A 17 7.26 12.36 3.57
C VAL A 17 6.90 10.90 3.84
N TRP A 18 6.26 10.22 2.88
CA TRP A 18 5.82 8.84 3.07
C TRP A 18 7.00 7.91 3.38
N LEU A 19 8.08 7.96 2.57
CA LEU A 19 9.24 7.09 2.75
C LEU A 19 9.97 7.38 4.07
N LYS A 20 10.09 8.66 4.46
CA LYS A 20 10.73 9.04 5.73
C LYS A 20 9.91 8.62 6.95
N THR A 21 8.59 8.75 6.90
CA THR A 21 7.70 8.26 7.97
C THR A 21 7.72 6.74 8.06
N ALA A 22 7.65 6.06 6.91
CA ALA A 22 7.76 4.61 6.82
C ALA A 22 9.07 4.12 7.46
N LEU A 23 10.19 4.74 7.09
CA LEU A 23 11.51 4.41 7.62
C LEU A 23 11.59 4.59 9.14
N LEU A 24 10.98 5.64 9.70
CA LEU A 24 11.01 5.92 11.14
C LEU A 24 10.30 4.85 11.96
N TYR A 25 9.15 4.35 11.48
CA TYR A 25 8.26 3.50 12.28
C TYR A 25 8.28 2.01 11.91
N TRP A 26 8.75 1.64 10.72
CA TRP A 26 8.85 0.24 10.29
C TRP A 26 10.26 -0.29 10.44
N ASP A 27 10.45 -1.61 10.56
CA ASP A 27 11.79 -2.19 10.64
C ASP A 27 12.49 -2.14 9.27
N GLU A 28 11.71 -2.25 8.20
CA GLU A 28 12.15 -2.31 6.81
C GLU A 28 11.06 -1.73 5.90
N VAL A 29 11.45 -1.10 4.79
CA VAL A 29 10.55 -0.64 3.73
C VAL A 29 10.73 -1.54 2.50
N SER A 30 9.66 -1.78 1.76
CA SER A 30 9.69 -2.60 0.56
C SER A 30 8.87 -1.98 -0.56
N SER A 31 9.05 -2.46 -1.79
CA SER A 31 8.15 -2.23 -2.91
C SER A 31 8.12 -3.48 -3.80
N ILE A 32 7.11 -3.59 -4.66
CA ILE A 32 6.97 -4.73 -5.57
C ILE A 32 7.82 -4.46 -6.82
N VAL A 33 8.91 -5.20 -6.99
CA VAL A 33 9.93 -4.95 -8.01
C VAL A 33 10.09 -6.16 -8.92
N PRO A 34 9.89 -6.03 -10.24
CA PRO A 34 10.33 -7.03 -11.21
C PRO A 34 11.81 -7.36 -11.04
N ARG A 35 12.21 -8.64 -11.05
CA ARG A 35 13.64 -9.00 -10.89
C ARG A 35 14.54 -8.28 -11.89
N GLY A 36 14.14 -8.20 -13.15
CA GLY A 36 14.90 -7.50 -14.21
C GLY A 36 15.07 -5.99 -13.98
N MET A 37 14.25 -5.38 -13.13
CA MET A 37 14.25 -3.94 -12.86
C MET A 37 15.03 -3.53 -11.61
N GLU A 38 15.48 -4.47 -10.78
CA GLU A 38 16.16 -4.14 -9.51
C GLU A 38 17.41 -3.29 -9.73
N ARG A 39 18.27 -3.70 -10.67
CA ARG A 39 19.50 -2.95 -10.97
C ARG A 39 19.18 -1.54 -11.44
N ALA A 40 18.15 -1.38 -12.28
CA ALA A 40 17.73 -0.07 -12.76
C ALA A 40 17.21 0.81 -11.60
N LEU A 41 16.43 0.23 -10.68
CA LEU A 41 15.91 0.92 -9.49
C LEU A 41 17.04 1.48 -8.60
N TYR A 42 18.07 0.68 -8.30
CA TYR A 42 19.19 1.17 -7.48
C TYR A 42 20.07 2.19 -8.21
N LEU A 43 20.12 2.16 -9.53
CA LEU A 43 20.85 3.17 -10.31
C LEU A 43 20.06 4.49 -10.42
N SER A 44 18.72 4.42 -10.54
CA SER A 44 17.88 5.60 -10.70
C SER A 44 17.53 6.29 -9.38
N SER A 45 17.43 5.52 -8.29
CA SER A 45 16.94 6.02 -7.00
C SER A 45 18.02 5.97 -5.92
N LYS A 46 18.67 7.12 -5.69
CA LYS A 46 19.70 7.24 -4.64
C LYS A 46 19.16 6.90 -3.24
N PRO A 47 17.97 7.36 -2.82
CA PRO A 47 17.42 6.98 -1.52
C PRO A 47 17.24 5.48 -1.37
N ILE A 48 16.68 4.80 -2.38
CA ILE A 48 16.45 3.35 -2.32
C ILE A 48 17.77 2.58 -2.27
N ALA A 49 18.76 2.95 -3.09
CA ALA A 49 20.08 2.33 -3.07
C ALA A 49 20.77 2.48 -1.70
N GLN A 50 20.66 3.66 -1.10
CA GLN A 50 21.18 3.92 0.23
C GLN A 50 20.48 3.07 1.30
N LEU A 51 19.14 3.05 1.31
CA LEU A 51 18.37 2.27 2.27
C LEU A 51 18.63 0.76 2.13
N ALA A 52 18.81 0.27 0.90
CA ALA A 52 19.19 -1.12 0.65
C ALA A 52 20.57 -1.43 1.25
N GLY A 53 21.56 -0.54 1.04
CA GLY A 53 22.91 -0.68 1.60
C GLY A 53 22.94 -0.66 3.14
N GLU A 54 21.99 0.02 3.77
CA GLU A 54 21.84 0.08 5.24
C GLU A 54 20.94 -1.03 5.81
N GLY A 55 20.39 -1.92 4.97
CA GLY A 55 19.48 -3.00 5.38
C GLY A 55 18.09 -2.51 5.84
N GLU A 56 17.68 -1.33 5.36
CA GLU A 56 16.41 -0.66 5.67
C GLU A 56 15.41 -0.76 4.50
N TYR A 57 15.85 -1.19 3.32
CA TYR A 57 14.99 -1.50 2.17
C TYR A 57 15.27 -2.91 1.63
N ARG A 58 14.21 -3.59 1.19
CA ARG A 58 14.28 -4.85 0.45
C ARG A 58 13.19 -4.92 -0.62
N PRO A 59 13.50 -5.27 -1.87
CA PRO A 59 12.47 -5.51 -2.88
C PRO A 59 11.67 -6.79 -2.55
N PHE A 60 10.36 -6.76 -2.81
CA PHE A 60 9.56 -7.97 -2.94
C PHE A 60 9.46 -8.30 -4.43
N TYR A 61 9.83 -9.52 -4.82
CA TYR A 61 9.77 -9.93 -6.21
C TYR A 61 8.47 -10.71 -6.51
N PRO A 62 7.70 -10.34 -7.53
CA PRO A 62 6.41 -10.96 -7.84
C PRO A 62 6.44 -12.48 -8.00
N ASP A 63 7.53 -13.05 -8.49
CA ASP A 63 7.69 -14.48 -8.66
C ASP A 63 7.80 -15.24 -7.32
N GLU A 64 8.22 -14.58 -6.23
CA GLU A 64 8.12 -15.15 -4.88
C GLU A 64 6.66 -15.42 -4.49
N LEU A 65 5.72 -14.57 -4.94
CA LEU A 65 4.29 -14.86 -4.80
C LEU A 65 3.87 -16.02 -5.70
N MET A 66 4.34 -16.06 -6.95
CA MET A 66 3.98 -17.11 -7.92
C MET A 66 4.44 -18.51 -7.47
N ASP A 67 5.57 -18.58 -6.76
CA ASP A 67 6.10 -19.80 -6.17
C ASP A 67 5.49 -20.14 -4.80
N SER A 68 4.65 -19.27 -4.25
CA SER A 68 4.04 -19.45 -2.93
C SER A 68 2.72 -20.25 -2.98
N ILE A 69 2.31 -20.74 -1.81
CA ILE A 69 1.00 -21.39 -1.61
C ILE A 69 -0.19 -20.48 -1.94
N TYR A 70 0.02 -19.16 -1.92
CA TYR A 70 -1.02 -18.16 -2.15
C TYR A 70 -1.26 -17.86 -3.63
N TYR A 71 -0.43 -18.37 -4.53
CA TYR A 71 -0.51 -18.07 -5.96
C TYR A 71 -1.89 -18.40 -6.56
N ARG A 72 -2.47 -19.56 -6.22
CA ARG A 72 -3.78 -19.97 -6.75
C ARG A 72 -4.91 -19.06 -6.30
N ASP A 73 -4.86 -18.61 -5.05
CA ASP A 73 -5.86 -17.70 -4.49
C ASP A 73 -5.73 -16.31 -5.12
N PHE A 74 -4.49 -15.82 -5.26
CA PHE A 74 -4.16 -14.59 -5.98
C PHE A 74 -4.74 -14.61 -7.39
N GLU A 75 -4.42 -15.64 -8.17
CA GLU A 75 -4.85 -15.77 -9.55
C GLU A 75 -6.37 -15.82 -9.66
N THR A 76 -7.03 -16.62 -8.81
CA THR A 76 -8.48 -16.76 -8.80
C THR A 76 -9.19 -15.46 -8.45
N GLU A 77 -8.74 -14.78 -7.39
CA GLU A 77 -9.33 -13.50 -6.97
C GLU A 77 -9.10 -12.41 -8.02
N CYS A 78 -7.89 -12.32 -8.56
CA CYS A 78 -7.51 -11.33 -9.56
C CYS A 78 -8.35 -11.49 -10.84
N ILE A 79 -8.38 -12.70 -11.43
CA ILE A 79 -9.17 -13.00 -12.63
C ILE A 79 -10.66 -12.73 -12.39
N SER A 80 -11.20 -13.10 -11.22
CA SER A 80 -12.60 -12.85 -10.86
C SER A 80 -12.94 -11.36 -10.82
N LYS A 81 -12.07 -10.54 -10.19
CA LYS A 81 -12.22 -9.08 -10.15
C LYS A 81 -12.10 -8.44 -11.53
N ILE A 82 -11.13 -8.87 -12.33
CA ILE A 82 -10.91 -8.40 -13.70
C ILE A 82 -12.16 -8.70 -14.56
N LYS A 83 -12.63 -9.95 -14.59
CA LYS A 83 -13.84 -10.34 -15.36
C LYS A 83 -15.08 -9.57 -14.92
N ARG A 84 -15.26 -9.34 -13.62
CA ARG A 84 -16.37 -8.52 -13.09
C ARG A 84 -16.30 -7.09 -13.62
N HIS A 85 -15.13 -6.46 -13.56
CA HIS A 85 -14.92 -5.13 -14.09
C HIS A 85 -15.20 -5.06 -15.60
N ILE A 86 -14.71 -6.06 -16.36
CA ILE A 86 -14.93 -6.16 -17.79
C ILE A 86 -16.43 -6.22 -18.12
N ASN A 87 -17.16 -7.12 -17.47
CA ASN A 87 -18.59 -7.32 -17.69
C ASN A 87 -19.44 -6.07 -17.39
N VAL A 88 -19.10 -5.31 -16.35
CA VAL A 88 -19.77 -4.04 -16.04
C VAL A 88 -19.56 -3.00 -17.14
N GLY A 89 -18.32 -2.88 -17.64
CA GLY A 89 -18.00 -1.98 -18.75
C GLY A 89 -18.75 -2.32 -20.05
N SER A 90 -18.85 -3.61 -20.38
CA SER A 90 -19.55 -4.07 -21.59
C SER A 90 -21.06 -3.80 -21.55
N LYS A 91 -21.70 -3.90 -20.37
CA LYS A 91 -23.11 -3.55 -20.18
C LYS A 91 -23.37 -2.05 -20.33
N ARG A 92 -22.47 -1.19 -19.84
CA ARG A 92 -22.57 0.27 -19.98
C ARG A 92 -22.44 0.73 -21.45
N ARG A 93 -21.55 0.10 -22.23
CA ARG A 93 -21.37 0.42 -23.66
C ARG A 93 -22.57 0.05 -24.55
N LYS A 94 -23.35 -0.98 -24.20
CA LYS A 94 -24.60 -1.29 -24.92
C LYS A 94 -25.71 -0.24 -24.73
N GLY A 95 -25.66 0.55 -23.64
CA GLY A 95 -26.66 1.59 -23.34
C GLY A 95 -26.35 2.98 -23.92
N ASN A 96 -25.06 3.31 -24.15
CA ASN A 96 -24.63 4.64 -24.62
C ASN A 96 -24.08 4.58 -26.05
N ARG A 97 -24.94 4.30 -27.03
CA ARG A 97 -24.56 4.26 -28.47
C ARG A 97 -24.52 5.64 -29.16
N ILE A 98 -24.65 6.72 -28.41
CA ILE A 98 -24.59 8.09 -28.92
C ILE A 98 -23.69 8.86 -27.97
N ILE A 99 -22.44 9.15 -28.35
CA ILE A 99 -21.65 10.36 -27.99
C ILE A 99 -20.23 10.19 -28.58
N SER A 100 -20.01 10.93 -29.67
CA SER A 100 -18.80 11.58 -30.21
C SER A 100 -17.41 10.93 -30.03
N GLU A 101 -16.82 10.54 -31.17
CA GLU A 101 -15.46 10.00 -31.36
C GLU A 101 -14.32 11.02 -31.17
N THR A 102 -14.59 12.33 -31.07
CA THR A 102 -13.51 13.35 -31.10
C THR A 102 -13.01 13.81 -29.72
N MET A 103 -13.72 13.53 -28.62
CA MET A 103 -13.25 13.82 -27.26
C MET A 103 -12.54 12.63 -26.57
N THR A 104 -12.52 11.46 -27.20
CA THR A 104 -12.22 10.19 -26.51
C THR A 104 -10.73 9.85 -26.48
N GLU A 105 -9.91 10.28 -27.45
CA GLU A 105 -8.49 9.89 -27.50
C GLU A 105 -7.60 10.66 -26.51
N ARG A 106 -7.75 11.98 -26.41
CA ARG A 106 -6.94 12.81 -25.49
C ARG A 106 -7.23 12.53 -24.00
N LYS A 107 -8.45 12.13 -23.66
CA LYS A 107 -8.85 11.77 -22.29
C LYS A 107 -8.49 10.31 -21.94
N ARG A 108 -8.41 9.41 -22.93
CA ARG A 108 -7.96 8.03 -22.73
C ARG A 108 -6.48 7.93 -22.36
N LEU A 109 -5.65 8.88 -22.80
CA LEU A 109 -4.21 8.90 -22.50
C LEU A 109 -3.90 9.35 -21.05
N SER A 110 -4.76 10.17 -20.42
CA SER A 110 -4.53 10.64 -19.04
C SER A 110 -4.84 9.59 -17.97
N ASP A 111 -5.65 8.59 -18.29
CA ASP A 111 -6.18 7.60 -17.35
C ASP A 111 -5.58 6.21 -17.63
N THR A 112 -4.30 6.18 -18.01
CA THR A 112 -3.57 4.96 -18.33
C THR A 112 -2.71 4.49 -17.15
N TYR A 113 -2.54 3.18 -17.05
CA TYR A 113 -1.78 2.54 -16.00
C TYR A 113 -0.78 1.54 -16.60
N ASN A 114 0.51 1.72 -16.30
CA ASN A 114 1.57 0.87 -16.84
C ASN A 114 1.98 -0.19 -15.80
N ILE A 115 1.97 -1.45 -16.21
CA ILE A 115 2.44 -2.57 -15.38
C ILE A 115 3.49 -3.34 -16.16
N HIS A 116 4.64 -3.58 -15.53
CA HIS A 116 5.70 -4.40 -16.10
C HIS A 116 5.28 -5.86 -16.19
N ILE A 117 5.57 -6.52 -17.31
CA ILE A 117 5.11 -7.90 -17.59
C ILE A 117 5.54 -8.91 -16.52
N ASP A 118 6.78 -8.81 -16.01
CA ASP A 118 7.30 -9.67 -14.95
C ASP A 118 6.59 -9.52 -13.59
N LYS A 119 5.65 -8.57 -13.44
CA LYS A 119 4.75 -8.57 -12.28
C LYS A 119 3.65 -9.62 -12.40
N MET A 120 3.30 -9.99 -13.63
CA MET A 120 2.15 -10.82 -13.97
C MET A 120 2.53 -12.28 -14.14
N SER A 121 1.58 -13.18 -13.83
CA SER A 121 1.68 -14.55 -14.29
C SER A 121 1.20 -14.68 -15.73
N ASP A 122 1.73 -15.67 -16.45
CA ASP A 122 1.38 -15.94 -17.85
C ASP A 122 -0.13 -16.03 -18.07
N ARG A 123 -0.84 -16.69 -17.16
CA ARG A 123 -2.30 -16.87 -17.26
C ARG A 123 -3.08 -15.58 -17.04
N ILE A 124 -2.66 -14.71 -16.11
CA ILE A 124 -3.30 -13.40 -15.94
C ILE A 124 -3.03 -12.52 -17.15
N SER A 125 -1.79 -12.51 -17.64
CA SER A 125 -1.38 -11.82 -18.88
C SER A 125 -2.22 -12.28 -20.07
N GLU A 126 -2.40 -13.59 -20.25
CA GLU A 126 -3.22 -14.17 -21.31
C GLU A 126 -4.69 -13.72 -21.23
N VAL A 127 -5.29 -13.76 -20.02
CA VAL A 127 -6.66 -13.26 -19.82
C VAL A 127 -6.77 -11.78 -20.18
N LEU A 128 -5.80 -10.96 -19.77
CA LEU A 128 -5.80 -9.53 -20.05
C LEU A 128 -5.63 -9.21 -21.55
N LEU A 129 -4.78 -9.97 -22.25
CA LEU A 129 -4.56 -9.85 -23.70
C LEU A 129 -5.79 -10.30 -24.49
N ASN A 130 -6.36 -11.47 -24.16
CA ASN A 130 -7.51 -12.04 -24.86
C ASN A 130 -8.80 -11.22 -24.69
N GLU A 131 -8.97 -10.53 -23.57
CA GLU A 131 -10.14 -9.68 -23.30
C GLU A 131 -10.02 -8.26 -23.95
N LEU A 132 -8.99 -8.02 -24.78
CA LEU A 132 -8.79 -6.82 -25.62
C LEU A 132 -8.78 -5.47 -24.86
N ARG A 133 -8.31 -5.46 -23.60
CA ARG A 133 -8.23 -4.23 -22.77
C ARG A 133 -6.82 -3.70 -22.52
N VAL A 134 -5.84 -4.28 -23.20
CA VAL A 134 -4.50 -3.69 -23.29
C VAL A 134 -4.56 -2.54 -24.29
N ILE A 135 -4.25 -1.33 -23.81
CA ILE A 135 -4.24 -0.10 -24.63
C ILE A 135 -3.06 -0.15 -25.61
N SER A 136 -1.90 -0.62 -25.14
CA SER A 136 -0.72 -0.91 -25.95
C SER A 136 0.28 -1.79 -25.20
N LEU A 137 1.21 -2.39 -25.94
CA LEU A 137 2.41 -3.06 -25.44
C LEU A 137 3.62 -2.20 -25.79
N ASP A 138 4.44 -1.89 -24.81
CA ASP A 138 5.71 -1.15 -24.99
C ASP A 138 6.86 -1.96 -24.37
N GLU A 139 7.64 -2.61 -25.22
CA GLU A 139 8.78 -3.52 -24.90
C GLU A 139 8.49 -4.56 -23.80
N ASN A 140 8.39 -4.15 -22.53
CA ASN A 140 8.11 -4.98 -21.34
C ASN A 140 6.98 -4.42 -20.44
N TRP A 141 6.22 -3.43 -20.93
CA TRP A 141 5.14 -2.77 -20.20
C TRP A 141 3.81 -2.99 -20.91
N MET A 142 2.80 -3.33 -20.11
CA MET A 142 1.42 -3.40 -20.56
C MET A 142 0.68 -2.16 -20.06
N ILE A 143 -0.02 -1.48 -20.96
CA ILE A 143 -0.81 -0.29 -20.64
C ILE A 143 -2.28 -0.69 -20.49
N PHE A 144 -2.88 -0.33 -19.34
CA PHE A 144 -4.28 -0.59 -19.00
C PHE A 144 -5.04 0.70 -18.73
N ASP A 145 -6.37 0.61 -18.62
CA ASP A 145 -7.11 1.67 -17.94
C ASP A 145 -6.78 1.69 -16.44
N GLU A 146 -6.80 2.89 -15.82
CA GLU A 146 -6.50 3.11 -14.40
C GLU A 146 -7.24 2.12 -13.49
N THR A 147 -8.52 1.86 -13.76
CA THR A 147 -9.33 1.01 -12.89
C THR A 147 -8.91 -0.45 -12.91
N LEU A 148 -8.50 -0.95 -14.07
CA LEU A 148 -7.97 -2.30 -14.22
C LEU A 148 -6.57 -2.43 -13.60
N GLY A 149 -5.71 -1.41 -13.79
CA GLY A 149 -4.42 -1.30 -13.13
C GLY A 149 -4.52 -1.37 -11.61
N ASP A 150 -5.42 -0.57 -11.00
CA ASP A 150 -5.70 -0.58 -9.56
C ASP A 150 -6.15 -1.97 -9.08
N ILE A 151 -7.06 -2.63 -9.80
CA ILE A 151 -7.57 -3.97 -9.43
C ILE A 151 -6.43 -4.97 -9.39
N TYR A 152 -5.59 -4.96 -10.42
CA TYR A 152 -4.46 -5.86 -10.52
C TYR A 152 -3.44 -5.57 -9.41
N MET A 153 -2.97 -4.33 -9.29
CA MET A 153 -1.91 -3.95 -8.35
C MET A 153 -2.32 -4.07 -6.89
N SER A 154 -3.57 -3.75 -6.55
CA SER A 154 -4.10 -3.98 -5.19
C SER A 154 -4.18 -5.46 -4.85
N THR A 155 -4.61 -6.30 -5.80
CA THR A 155 -4.65 -7.75 -5.58
C THR A 155 -3.24 -8.33 -5.50
N LEU A 156 -2.31 -7.87 -6.33
CA LEU A 156 -0.90 -8.26 -6.25
C LEU A 156 -0.31 -7.86 -4.90
N ALA A 157 -0.47 -6.62 -4.46
CA ALA A 157 0.05 -6.16 -3.16
C ALA A 157 -0.52 -6.96 -1.97
N LYS A 158 -1.84 -7.24 -1.98
CA LYS A 158 -2.49 -8.11 -0.98
C LYS A 158 -1.75 -9.43 -0.85
N TYR A 159 -1.56 -10.12 -1.96
CA TYR A 159 -1.02 -11.47 -1.95
C TYR A 159 0.49 -11.50 -1.78
N SER A 160 1.23 -10.51 -2.30
CA SER A 160 2.65 -10.31 -2.02
C SER A 160 2.90 -10.16 -0.51
N ALA A 161 2.09 -9.36 0.19
CA ALA A 161 2.19 -9.21 1.64
C ALA A 161 1.90 -10.52 2.39
N LEU A 162 0.95 -11.33 1.92
CA LEU A 162 0.63 -12.63 2.52
C LEU A 162 1.72 -13.68 2.28
N SER A 163 2.36 -13.65 1.11
CA SER A 163 3.44 -14.59 0.74
C SER A 163 4.80 -14.23 1.30
N ASP A 164 4.97 -13.01 1.84
CA ASP A 164 6.25 -12.55 2.37
C ASP A 164 6.66 -13.34 3.62
N VAL A 165 7.96 -13.64 3.72
CA VAL A 165 8.55 -14.27 4.92
C VAL A 165 8.56 -13.34 6.13
N ASN A 166 8.50 -12.02 5.89
CA ASN A 166 8.37 -10.99 6.92
C ASN A 166 6.90 -10.65 7.21
N PHE A 167 6.66 -9.96 8.33
CA PHE A 167 5.32 -9.42 8.61
C PHE A 167 5.14 -8.17 7.77
N THR A 168 4.55 -8.33 6.60
CA THR A 168 4.40 -7.25 5.62
C THR A 168 3.01 -6.64 5.66
N VAL A 169 2.97 -5.32 5.80
CA VAL A 169 1.75 -4.50 5.66
C VAL A 169 1.88 -3.62 4.43
N ILE A 170 0.77 -3.41 3.75
CA ILE A 170 0.73 -2.63 2.52
C ILE A 170 0.51 -1.16 2.89
N GLY A 171 1.28 -0.26 2.31
CA GLY A 171 1.13 1.18 2.52
C GLY A 171 1.33 1.98 1.23
N THR A 172 0.72 3.15 1.16
CA THR A 172 0.87 4.07 0.02
C THR A 172 0.49 5.49 0.44
N ASP A 173 0.98 6.48 -0.27
CA ASP A 173 0.55 7.88 -0.20
C ASP A 173 -0.64 8.18 -1.12
N LYS A 174 -1.03 7.22 -1.96
CA LYS A 174 -2.18 7.33 -2.87
C LYS A 174 -3.47 6.85 -2.20
N ILE A 175 -4.22 7.76 -1.57
CA ILE A 175 -5.48 7.46 -0.85
C ILE A 175 -6.49 6.67 -1.72
N LYS A 176 -6.57 6.96 -3.03
CA LYS A 176 -7.44 6.24 -3.97
C LYS A 176 -7.18 4.74 -3.98
N GLU A 177 -5.91 4.34 -3.85
CA GLU A 177 -5.48 2.95 -3.88
C GLU A 177 -5.86 2.22 -2.59
N ILE A 178 -5.79 2.90 -1.43
CA ILE A 178 -6.17 2.33 -0.13
C ILE A 178 -7.66 1.97 -0.15
N ASN A 179 -8.49 2.87 -0.68
CA ASN A 179 -9.94 2.65 -0.83
C ASN A 179 -10.27 1.51 -1.80
N ARG A 180 -9.36 1.12 -2.71
CA ARG A 180 -9.53 -0.04 -3.59
C ARG A 180 -9.26 -1.37 -2.87
N LEU A 181 -8.22 -1.40 -2.04
CA LEU A 181 -7.92 -2.56 -1.18
C LEU A 181 -9.03 -2.78 -0.16
N TYR A 182 -9.46 -1.70 0.48
CA TYR A 182 -10.47 -1.69 1.53
C TYR A 182 -11.63 -0.78 1.10
N PRO A 183 -12.57 -1.27 0.28
CA PRO A 183 -13.72 -0.48 -0.14
C PRO A 183 -14.54 -0.06 1.07
N LEU A 184 -14.37 1.21 1.49
CA LEU A 184 -15.19 1.89 2.47
C LEU A 184 -16.57 2.13 1.86
N ASN A 185 -17.41 1.11 1.89
CA ASN A 185 -18.83 1.30 1.66
C ASN A 185 -19.38 1.98 2.91
N TYR A 186 -19.33 3.32 2.95
CA TYR A 186 -20.12 4.09 3.92
C TYR A 186 -21.54 3.53 3.85
N ALA A 187 -22.01 2.98 4.96
CA ALA A 187 -23.30 2.34 5.04
C ALA A 187 -24.38 3.39 4.71
N LEU A 188 -24.80 3.44 3.45
CA LEU A 188 -26.01 4.12 3.03
C LEU A 188 -27.15 3.41 3.73
N LYS A 189 -27.58 3.91 4.91
CA LYS A 189 -28.78 3.57 5.70
C LYS A 189 -29.61 2.39 5.17
N LYS A 190 -29.03 1.20 5.08
CA LYS A 190 -29.72 -0.03 4.70
C LYS A 190 -29.51 -1.00 5.83
N GLN A 191 -30.64 -1.46 6.36
CA GLN A 191 -30.70 -2.46 7.42
C GLN A 191 -29.65 -3.55 7.18
N ILE A 192 -28.86 -3.78 8.22
CA ILE A 192 -27.78 -4.75 8.27
C ILE A 192 -28.42 -6.14 8.28
N ASN A 193 -28.64 -6.71 7.10
CA ASN A 193 -28.97 -8.11 6.92
C ASN A 193 -28.01 -8.68 5.88
N SER A 194 -26.91 -9.30 6.37
CA SER A 194 -26.07 -10.35 5.75
C SER A 194 -24.60 -10.20 6.16
N GLY A 195 -24.09 -11.12 7.00
CA GLY A 195 -22.70 -11.59 7.09
C GLY A 195 -21.50 -10.65 6.85
N ARG A 196 -21.61 -9.34 7.04
CA ARG A 196 -20.52 -8.38 6.80
C ARG A 196 -19.69 -8.21 8.07
N THR A 197 -18.39 -8.44 7.95
CA THR A 197 -17.41 -8.15 9.02
C THR A 197 -17.32 -6.64 9.20
N PRO A 198 -17.52 -6.11 10.42
CA PRO A 198 -17.29 -4.70 10.70
C PRO A 198 -15.82 -4.35 10.48
N ILE A 199 -15.56 -3.20 9.85
CA ILE A 199 -14.21 -2.68 9.59
C ILE A 199 -14.08 -1.35 10.33
N ILE A 200 -12.99 -1.20 11.08
CA ILE A 200 -12.64 0.05 11.75
C ILE A 200 -11.46 0.66 11.01
N ASN A 201 -11.57 1.94 10.66
CA ASN A 201 -10.48 2.70 10.10
C ASN A 201 -9.84 3.56 11.21
N LEU A 202 -8.54 3.39 11.43
CA LEU A 202 -7.77 4.13 12.42
C LEU A 202 -6.88 5.16 11.71
N SER A 203 -7.07 6.45 12.04
CA SER A 203 -6.24 7.54 11.55
C SER A 203 -5.40 8.12 12.69
N LEU A 204 -4.07 8.08 12.57
CA LEU A 204 -3.14 8.58 13.58
C LEU A 204 -2.46 9.88 13.12
N ASN A 205 -3.13 11.00 13.29
CA ASN A 205 -2.63 12.33 12.84
C ASN A 205 -1.66 12.99 13.86
N ILE A 206 -1.19 12.22 14.84
CA ILE A 206 -0.36 12.69 15.94
C ILE A 206 1.08 12.16 15.88
N LEU A 207 1.41 11.39 14.83
CA LEU A 207 2.74 10.82 14.68
C LEU A 207 3.70 11.90 14.18
N PRO A 208 4.77 12.23 14.94
CA PRO A 208 5.76 13.18 14.46
C PRO A 208 6.46 12.62 13.21
N THR A 209 6.40 13.38 12.13
CA THR A 209 6.88 12.99 10.81
C THR A 209 8.13 13.76 10.45
N PRO A 210 9.26 13.11 10.12
CA PRO A 210 10.48 13.80 9.72
C PRO A 210 10.23 14.76 8.55
N ALA A 211 10.81 15.96 8.63
CA ALA A 211 10.64 16.97 7.59
C ALA A 211 11.33 16.55 6.27
N PRO A 212 10.87 17.07 5.10
CA PRO A 212 11.40 16.69 3.80
C PRO A 212 12.89 17.00 3.59
N ASP A 213 13.48 17.88 4.39
CA ASP A 213 14.90 18.24 4.37
C ASP A 213 15.79 17.32 5.23
N VAL A 214 15.20 16.45 6.08
CA VAL A 214 15.96 15.57 6.97
C VAL A 214 16.65 14.44 6.18
N PRO A 215 17.98 14.27 6.25
CA PRO A 215 18.66 13.18 5.55
C PRO A 215 18.27 11.79 6.08
N TYR A 216 18.23 10.80 5.20
CA TYR A 216 17.87 9.42 5.54
C TYR A 216 18.82 8.82 6.58
N GLU A 217 20.12 9.10 6.48
CA GLU A 217 21.15 8.63 7.44
C GLU A 217 20.81 9.05 8.87
N LYS A 218 20.27 10.26 9.04
CA LYS A 218 19.91 10.80 10.35
C LYS A 218 18.71 10.07 10.94
N ILE A 219 17.74 9.70 10.11
CA ILE A 219 16.58 8.91 10.52
C ILE A 219 17.04 7.50 10.93
N ILE A 220 17.94 6.89 10.16
CA ILE A 220 18.50 5.56 10.46
C ILE A 220 19.28 5.58 11.77
N GLN A 221 20.16 6.56 11.97
CA GLN A 221 20.91 6.73 13.23
C GLN A 221 19.97 6.91 14.43
N PHE A 222 18.92 7.73 14.28
CA PHE A 222 17.89 7.90 15.29
C PHE A 222 17.19 6.56 15.61
N LYS A 223 16.73 5.85 14.60
CA LYS A 223 16.03 4.57 14.74
C LYS A 223 16.89 3.53 15.44
N ARG A 224 18.18 3.45 15.10
CA ARG A 224 19.14 2.57 15.76
C ARG A 224 19.35 2.96 17.23
N LYS A 225 19.46 4.25 17.52
CA LYS A 225 19.66 4.76 18.89
C LYS A 225 18.44 4.54 19.80
N TYR A 226 17.23 4.76 19.29
CA TYR A 226 15.97 4.70 20.06
C TYR A 226 15.14 3.46 19.74
N LYS A 227 15.79 2.37 19.31
CA LYS A 227 15.14 1.14 18.85
C LYS A 227 14.15 0.58 19.87
N GLU A 228 14.54 0.53 21.14
CA GLU A 228 13.70 -0.01 22.22
C GLU A 228 12.44 0.83 22.42
N ASN A 229 12.58 2.17 22.44
CA ASN A 229 11.44 3.08 22.56
C ASN A 229 10.47 2.95 21.38
N LEU A 230 10.99 2.79 20.15
CA LEU A 230 10.15 2.59 18.96
C LEU A 230 9.46 1.21 18.96
N ILE A 231 10.06 0.19 19.58
CA ILE A 231 9.40 -1.11 19.79
C ILE A 231 8.26 -0.96 20.81
N GLU A 232 8.50 -0.26 21.92
CA GLU A 232 7.48 -0.01 22.94
C GLU A 232 6.31 0.79 22.37
N PHE A 233 6.59 1.86 21.61
CA PHE A 233 5.59 2.64 20.90
C PHE A 233 4.68 1.78 20.02
N ARG A 234 5.27 0.91 19.20
CA ARG A 234 4.54 0.00 18.31
C ARG A 234 3.72 -1.03 19.08
N LYS A 235 4.24 -1.51 20.21
CA LYS A 235 3.50 -2.44 21.07
C LYS A 235 2.18 -1.82 21.53
N LYS A 236 2.17 -0.53 21.91
CA LYS A 236 0.92 0.16 22.29
C LYS A 236 -0.13 0.19 21.18
N ILE A 237 0.29 0.37 19.92
CA ILE A 237 -0.61 0.33 18.77
C ILE A 237 -1.18 -1.09 18.59
N ASN A 238 -0.32 -2.10 18.63
CA ASN A 238 -0.73 -3.50 18.49
C ASN A 238 -1.67 -3.97 19.60
N ASP A 239 -1.36 -3.63 20.85
CA ASP A 239 -2.20 -3.96 22.01
C ASP A 239 -3.59 -3.32 21.84
N PHE A 240 -3.67 -2.13 21.26
CA PHE A 240 -4.94 -1.47 20.94
C PHE A 240 -5.69 -2.16 19.80
N GLU A 241 -5.01 -2.53 18.71
CA GLU A 241 -5.61 -3.30 17.60
C GLU A 241 -6.23 -4.61 18.11
N GLU A 242 -5.52 -5.33 18.98
CA GLU A 242 -6.01 -6.56 19.60
C GLU A 242 -7.23 -6.31 20.51
N GLN A 243 -7.21 -5.25 21.32
CA GLN A 243 -8.33 -4.88 22.18
C GLN A 243 -9.59 -4.54 21.37
N ILE A 244 -9.44 -3.84 20.25
CA ILE A 244 -10.55 -3.47 19.36
C ILE A 244 -11.07 -4.68 18.59
N SER A 245 -10.19 -5.56 18.12
CA SER A 245 -10.58 -6.79 17.42
C SER A 245 -11.40 -7.72 18.32
N ASN A 246 -11.17 -7.69 19.63
CA ASN A 246 -11.87 -8.50 20.63
C ASN A 246 -13.02 -7.74 21.33
N SER A 247 -13.47 -6.60 20.78
CA SER A 247 -14.57 -5.85 21.37
C SER A 247 -15.93 -6.48 21.12
N GLU A 248 -16.72 -6.61 22.19
CA GLU A 248 -18.03 -7.29 22.16
C GLU A 248 -19.20 -6.35 21.85
N SER A 249 -19.00 -5.04 22.03
CA SER A 249 -20.06 -4.04 21.86
C SER A 249 -19.54 -2.70 21.35
N GLU A 250 -20.45 -1.88 20.85
CA GLU A 250 -20.15 -0.51 20.43
C GLU A 250 -19.63 0.38 21.56
N TYR A 251 -20.18 0.18 22.76
CA TYR A 251 -19.74 0.92 23.95
C TYR A 251 -18.31 0.56 24.33
N ASP A 252 -17.98 -0.74 24.32
CA ASP A 252 -16.66 -1.24 24.70
C ASP A 252 -15.54 -0.72 23.79
N TYR A 253 -15.71 -0.79 22.46
CA TYR A 253 -14.66 -0.28 21.57
C TYR A 253 -14.51 1.25 21.66
N LYS A 254 -15.60 2.00 21.94
CA LYS A 254 -15.55 3.46 22.15
C LYS A 254 -14.75 3.82 23.40
N GLU A 255 -14.94 3.10 24.51
CA GLU A 255 -14.16 3.29 25.73
C GLU A 255 -12.67 3.01 25.49
N LYS A 256 -12.35 1.91 24.79
CA LYS A 256 -10.98 1.56 24.40
C LYS A 256 -10.33 2.63 23.53
N ILE A 257 -11.05 3.22 22.57
CA ILE A 257 -10.57 4.34 21.73
C ILE A 257 -10.17 5.54 22.59
N ILE A 258 -10.99 5.92 23.59
CA ILE A 258 -10.70 7.08 24.45
C ILE A 258 -9.41 6.85 25.23
N ARG A 259 -9.26 5.69 25.87
CA ARG A 259 -8.04 5.32 26.62
C ARG A 259 -6.81 5.28 25.73
N PHE A 260 -6.96 4.74 24.52
CA PHE A 260 -5.88 4.70 23.55
C PHE A 260 -5.45 6.10 23.14
N ASN A 261 -6.38 7.02 22.87
CA ASN A 261 -6.08 8.41 22.53
C ASN A 261 -5.20 9.10 23.58
N GLU A 262 -5.51 8.93 24.87
CA GLU A 262 -4.70 9.47 25.97
C GLU A 262 -3.29 8.86 25.99
N THR A 263 -3.20 7.55 25.84
CA THR A 263 -1.94 6.81 25.85
C THR A 263 -1.05 7.22 24.67
N ILE A 264 -1.58 7.17 23.45
CA ILE A 264 -0.80 7.43 22.24
C ILE A 264 -0.35 8.89 22.15
N GLN A 265 -1.08 9.83 22.74
CA GLN A 265 -0.66 11.22 22.85
C GLN A 265 0.59 11.40 23.73
N LEU A 266 0.70 10.66 24.84
CA LEU A 266 1.88 10.70 25.70
C LEU A 266 3.09 10.10 24.99
N GLU A 267 2.90 8.94 24.36
CA GLU A 267 3.93 8.24 23.59
C GLU A 267 4.44 9.06 22.40
N ALA A 268 3.54 9.75 21.69
CA ALA A 268 3.90 10.68 20.62
C ALA A 268 4.72 11.87 21.14
N LYS A 269 4.40 12.41 22.34
CA LYS A 269 5.19 13.48 22.99
C LYS A 269 6.58 13.00 23.39
N GLU A 270 6.74 11.77 23.87
CA GLU A 270 8.07 11.21 24.15
C GLU A 270 8.89 11.06 22.86
N THR A 271 8.27 10.55 21.79
CA THR A 271 8.90 10.50 20.46
C THR A 271 9.32 11.88 19.97
N MET A 272 8.49 12.90 20.19
CA MET A 272 8.82 14.29 19.90
C MET A 272 10.07 14.77 20.65
N LYS A 273 10.19 14.47 21.95
CA LYS A 273 11.37 14.84 22.75
C LYS A 273 12.62 14.15 22.23
N MET A 274 12.53 12.86 21.87
CA MET A 274 13.64 12.11 21.30
C MET A 274 14.11 12.72 19.97
N LEU A 275 13.18 13.04 19.07
CA LEU A 275 13.50 13.67 17.77
C LEU A 275 14.19 15.02 17.95
N LYS A 276 13.67 15.87 18.85
CA LYS A 276 14.30 17.16 19.21
C LYS A 276 15.70 16.95 19.76
N GLY A 277 15.89 16.00 20.67
CA GLY A 277 17.19 15.65 21.25
C GLY A 277 18.20 15.17 20.21
N HIS A 278 17.73 14.56 19.11
CA HIS A 278 18.55 14.14 17.97
C HIS A 278 18.62 15.19 16.84
N ARG A 279 18.09 16.40 17.07
CA ARG A 279 18.05 17.52 16.12
C ARG A 279 17.34 17.18 14.81
N ILE A 280 16.35 16.29 14.83
CA ILE A 280 15.53 15.98 13.66
C ILE A 280 14.36 16.96 13.64
N ASN A 281 14.23 17.70 12.55
CA ASN A 281 13.05 18.54 12.29
C ASN A 281 11.87 17.62 11.92
N PHE A 282 10.68 17.92 12.42
CA PHE A 282 9.47 17.15 12.14
C PHE A 282 8.23 18.04 12.14
N PHE A 283 7.16 17.53 11.57
CA PHE A 283 5.83 18.15 11.55
C PHE A 283 4.75 17.08 11.79
N TYR A 284 3.48 17.52 11.90
CA TYR A 284 2.34 16.60 11.93
C TYR A 284 1.63 16.67 10.57
N PRO A 285 1.40 15.52 9.91
CA PRO A 285 0.59 15.49 8.71
C PRO A 285 -0.84 15.92 9.04
N HIS A 286 -1.39 16.83 8.24
CA HIS A 286 -2.78 17.30 8.34
C HIS A 286 -3.73 16.38 7.59
#